data_AF-A0A7K2YVQ3-F1
#
_entry.id   AF-A0A7K2YVQ3-F1
#
_cell.length_a   1.000
_cell.length_b   1.000
_cell.length_c   1.000
_cell.angle_alpha   90.00
_cell.angle_beta   90.00
_cell.angle_gamma   90.00
#
_symmetry.space_group_name_H-M   'P 1'
#
loop_
_entity.id
_entity.type
_entity.pdbx_description
1 polymer ?
#
loop_
_entity_poly.entity_id
_entity_poly.type
_entity_poly.pdbx_seq_one_letter_code
_entity_poly.pdbx_strand_id
1 'polypeptide(L)'
;MSGDESRGVPGRDAVEPDAARYGAAIQACFARAGVAQREFARKAFVDASAVTRYFKGQRVAPCDFLDKLAAFLADRGTPLTPEERENLERLRTAALAGSTRQGNQILYWKEEAARLAATKEALTARWHEEHERGVLDRQRAAETLGAFELELAELRERLEHTETTRAQAQTQRDTLRGRVREQDRQLHASTAIIREQDGELAEHRATIEELRREMGVLRHQVDVLGEEEWRTPFARERVAQVATQVTAGIRGSSVPGSRPLLGGEGGVTTLRYGYGVSTRPAAEVSPDLFAETCRWAEDEGRGRRARMDPAADPRLYRRLLALRILALCLGVTTAVLLTLAARLPGEVWPVASCCSLGVCVVTVVVWSSVRILPHPGAEAKWSWRNPGRSGNPG
;
A
#
# COMPACT_ATOMS: atom_id res chain seq x y z
N MET A 1 -36.39 -92.98 -5.29
CA MET A 1 -36.11 -91.54 -5.19
C MET A 1 -34.61 -91.37 -5.05
N SER A 2 -33.91 -91.22 -6.17
CA SER A 2 -32.48 -90.92 -6.19
C SER A 2 -32.35 -89.54 -6.83
N GLY A 3 -32.35 -88.51 -5.98
CA GLY A 3 -32.09 -87.13 -6.39
C GLY A 3 -30.60 -87.00 -6.65
N ASP A 4 -30.23 -86.98 -7.92
CA ASP A 4 -28.89 -86.69 -8.39
C ASP A 4 -28.61 -85.19 -8.21
N GLU A 5 -28.35 -84.79 -6.96
CA GLU A 5 -27.73 -83.49 -6.64
C GLU A 5 -26.23 -83.55 -6.95
N SER A 6 -25.91 -83.83 -8.22
CA SER A 6 -24.62 -83.43 -8.77
C SER A 6 -24.64 -81.90 -8.82
N ARG A 7 -24.32 -81.26 -7.69
CA ARG A 7 -23.90 -79.87 -7.62
C ARG A 7 -22.66 -79.78 -8.49
N GLY A 8 -22.88 -79.57 -9.78
CA GLY A 8 -21.87 -79.41 -10.78
C GLY A 8 -20.93 -78.33 -10.30
N VAL A 9 -19.79 -78.74 -9.78
CA VAL A 9 -18.67 -77.84 -9.52
C VAL A 9 -18.49 -77.12 -10.84
N PRO A 10 -18.72 -75.79 -10.90
CA PRO A 10 -18.57 -75.06 -12.15
C PRO A 10 -17.19 -75.42 -12.68
N GLY A 11 -17.19 -76.12 -13.81
CA GLY A 11 -15.97 -76.70 -14.36
C GLY A 11 -14.93 -75.60 -14.47
N ARG A 12 -13.64 -75.96 -14.43
CA ARG A 12 -12.52 -75.00 -14.63
C ARG A 12 -12.68 -74.10 -15.88
N ASP A 13 -13.59 -74.46 -16.78
CA ASP A 13 -13.94 -73.78 -18.01
C ASP A 13 -15.19 -72.89 -17.94
N ALA A 14 -15.77 -72.65 -16.76
CA ALA A 14 -16.83 -71.67 -16.59
C ALA A 14 -16.33 -70.29 -17.05
N VAL A 15 -16.95 -69.77 -18.10
CA VAL A 15 -16.58 -68.47 -18.68
C VAL A 15 -17.26 -67.37 -17.87
N GLU A 16 -16.46 -66.45 -17.34
CA GLU A 16 -16.96 -65.29 -16.61
C GLU A 16 -17.69 -64.34 -17.59
N PRO A 17 -18.85 -63.77 -17.20
CA PRO A 17 -19.70 -63.03 -18.14
C PRO A 17 -19.00 -61.80 -18.73
N ASP A 18 -18.21 -61.08 -17.94
CA ASP A 18 -17.47 -59.91 -18.43
C ASP A 18 -16.32 -60.31 -19.36
N ALA A 19 -15.66 -61.45 -19.10
CA ALA A 19 -14.64 -62.00 -20.00
C ALA A 19 -15.25 -62.46 -21.33
N ALA A 20 -16.46 -63.03 -21.33
CA ALA A 20 -17.20 -63.37 -22.54
C ALA A 20 -17.56 -62.12 -23.35
N ARG A 21 -18.05 -61.05 -22.69
CA ARG A 21 -18.36 -59.77 -23.36
C ARG A 21 -17.13 -59.14 -24.00
N TYR A 22 -16.00 -59.17 -23.30
CA TYR A 22 -14.72 -58.70 -23.83
C TYR A 22 -14.27 -59.51 -25.05
N GLY A 23 -14.30 -60.85 -24.96
CA GLY A 23 -13.95 -61.74 -26.07
C GLY A 23 -14.81 -61.53 -27.30
N ALA A 24 -16.12 -61.37 -27.11
CA ALA A 24 -17.08 -61.08 -28.19
C ALA A 24 -16.81 -59.73 -28.86
N ALA A 25 -16.45 -58.70 -28.08
CA ALA A 25 -16.08 -57.39 -28.64
C ALA A 25 -14.80 -57.45 -29.48
N ILE A 26 -13.77 -58.19 -29.03
CA ILE A 26 -12.57 -58.45 -29.84
C ILE A 26 -12.97 -59.17 -31.14
N GLN A 27 -13.82 -60.19 -31.04
CA GLN A 27 -14.26 -60.96 -32.20
C GLN A 27 -15.01 -60.09 -33.22
N ALA A 28 -15.86 -59.17 -32.77
CA ALA A 28 -16.55 -58.22 -33.63
C ALA A 28 -15.57 -57.33 -34.42
N CYS A 29 -14.46 -56.91 -33.80
CA CYS A 29 -13.43 -56.12 -34.48
C CYS A 29 -12.78 -56.91 -35.63
N PHE A 30 -12.50 -58.20 -35.43
CA PHE A 30 -11.95 -59.08 -36.47
C PHE A 30 -12.95 -59.37 -37.59
N ALA A 31 -14.22 -59.61 -37.23
CA ALA A 31 -15.28 -59.87 -38.19
C ALA A 31 -15.47 -58.67 -39.13
N ARG A 32 -15.46 -57.46 -38.59
CA ARG A 32 -15.53 -56.22 -39.37
C ARG A 32 -14.34 -56.06 -40.31
N ALA A 33 -13.13 -56.35 -39.84
CA ALA A 33 -11.92 -56.24 -40.65
C ALA A 33 -11.74 -57.39 -41.66
N GLY A 34 -12.58 -58.44 -41.59
CA GLY A 34 -12.50 -59.60 -42.48
C GLY A 34 -11.22 -60.42 -42.30
N VAL A 35 -10.59 -60.39 -41.12
CA VAL A 35 -9.27 -61.01 -40.91
C VAL A 35 -9.36 -62.34 -40.16
N ALA A 36 -8.58 -63.33 -40.60
CA ALA A 36 -8.51 -64.64 -39.95
C ALA A 36 -7.69 -64.58 -38.65
N GLN A 37 -8.19 -65.21 -37.58
CA GLN A 37 -7.51 -65.24 -36.27
C GLN A 37 -6.09 -65.85 -36.34
N ARG A 38 -5.89 -66.88 -37.17
CA ARG A 38 -4.57 -67.53 -37.36
C ARG A 38 -3.56 -66.61 -38.00
N GLU A 39 -4.01 -65.73 -38.89
CA GLU A 39 -3.14 -64.76 -39.55
C GLU A 39 -2.63 -63.71 -38.58
N PHE A 40 -3.51 -63.20 -37.73
CA PHE A 40 -3.13 -62.32 -36.62
C PHE A 40 -2.17 -63.00 -35.64
N ALA A 41 -2.48 -64.22 -35.20
CA ALA A 41 -1.62 -64.98 -34.29
C ALA A 41 -0.17 -65.09 -34.82
N ARG A 42 -0.02 -65.42 -36.11
CA ARG A 42 1.27 -65.48 -36.79
C ARG A 42 1.97 -64.12 -36.84
N LYS A 43 1.27 -63.05 -37.23
CA LYS A 43 1.86 -61.71 -37.41
C LYS A 43 2.20 -61.02 -36.08
N ALA A 44 1.39 -61.23 -35.04
CA ALA A 44 1.58 -60.67 -33.71
C ALA A 44 2.50 -61.53 -32.81
N PHE A 45 2.99 -62.66 -33.32
CA PHE A 45 3.75 -63.67 -32.59
C PHE A 45 3.03 -64.11 -31.29
N VAL A 46 1.74 -64.37 -31.39
CA VAL A 46 0.90 -64.86 -30.28
C VAL A 46 0.45 -66.28 -30.59
N ASP A 47 0.46 -67.16 -29.60
CA ASP A 47 -0.01 -68.53 -29.76
C ASP A 47 -1.49 -68.58 -30.21
N ALA A 48 -1.78 -69.32 -31.27
CA ALA A 48 -3.13 -69.36 -31.86
C ALA A 48 -4.17 -69.97 -30.91
N SER A 49 -3.76 -70.89 -30.03
CA SER A 49 -4.65 -71.44 -28.99
C SER A 49 -4.97 -70.38 -27.93
N ALA A 50 -3.98 -69.58 -27.51
CA ALA A 50 -4.20 -68.44 -26.63
C ALA A 50 -5.17 -67.41 -27.23
N VAL A 51 -5.01 -67.05 -28.51
CA VAL A 51 -5.94 -66.16 -29.23
C VAL A 51 -7.36 -66.72 -29.16
N THR A 52 -7.54 -67.99 -29.48
CA THR A 52 -8.87 -68.63 -29.43
C THR A 52 -9.48 -68.58 -28.02
N ARG A 53 -8.66 -68.76 -26.97
CA ARG A 53 -9.10 -68.67 -25.58
C ARG A 53 -9.50 -67.25 -25.17
N TYR A 54 -8.84 -66.22 -25.72
CA TYR A 54 -9.22 -64.82 -25.49
C TYR A 54 -10.58 -64.49 -26.12
N PHE A 55 -10.80 -64.93 -27.36
CA PHE A 55 -12.07 -64.69 -28.07
C PHE A 55 -13.25 -65.37 -27.38
N LYS A 56 -13.03 -66.57 -26.82
CA LYS A 56 -14.05 -67.30 -26.05
C LYS A 56 -14.26 -66.77 -24.63
N GLY A 57 -13.51 -65.75 -24.19
CA GLY A 57 -13.54 -65.26 -22.80
C GLY A 57 -12.97 -66.24 -21.77
N GLN A 58 -12.33 -67.34 -22.20
CA GLN A 58 -11.74 -68.33 -21.29
C GLN A 58 -10.46 -67.80 -20.61
N ARG A 59 -9.83 -66.77 -21.19
CA ARG A 59 -8.73 -66.00 -20.62
C ARG A 59 -8.95 -64.53 -20.97
N VAL A 60 -8.50 -63.62 -20.11
CA VAL A 60 -8.46 -62.19 -20.44
C VAL A 60 -7.12 -61.89 -21.12
N ALA A 61 -7.16 -61.17 -22.23
CA ALA A 61 -5.96 -60.80 -22.98
C ALA A 61 -5.17 -59.68 -22.25
N PRO A 62 -3.82 -59.74 -22.24
CA PRO A 62 -2.98 -58.68 -21.65
C PRO A 62 -3.07 -57.36 -22.44
N CYS A 63 -2.61 -56.25 -21.87
CA CYS A 63 -2.68 -54.93 -22.52
C CYS A 63 -1.95 -54.92 -23.87
N ASP A 64 -0.73 -55.46 -23.93
CA ASP A 64 0.08 -55.59 -25.15
C ASP A 64 -0.63 -56.33 -26.30
N PHE A 65 -1.64 -57.16 -26.00
CA PHE A 65 -2.44 -57.81 -27.02
C PHE A 65 -3.30 -56.79 -27.79
N LEU A 66 -3.87 -55.81 -27.08
CA LEU A 66 -4.68 -54.75 -27.69
C LEU A 66 -3.80 -53.81 -28.54
N ASP A 67 -2.57 -53.53 -28.11
CA ASP A 67 -1.62 -52.75 -28.91
C ASP A 67 -1.23 -53.49 -30.20
N LYS A 68 -0.92 -54.79 -30.10
CA LYS A 68 -0.66 -55.65 -31.26
C LYS A 68 -1.88 -55.75 -32.18
N LEU A 69 -3.08 -55.82 -31.62
CA LEU A 69 -4.33 -55.83 -32.38
C LEU A 69 -4.54 -54.53 -33.14
N ALA A 70 -4.38 -53.39 -32.47
CA ALA A 70 -4.52 -52.08 -33.09
C ALA A 70 -3.51 -51.88 -34.24
N ALA A 71 -2.23 -52.22 -34.02
CA ALA A 71 -1.21 -52.17 -35.06
C ALA A 71 -1.53 -53.10 -36.24
N PHE A 72 -1.95 -54.33 -35.96
CA PHE A 72 -2.30 -55.29 -37.00
C PHE A 72 -3.48 -54.83 -37.88
N LEU A 73 -4.51 -54.24 -37.25
CA LEU A 73 -5.68 -53.73 -37.95
C LEU A 73 -5.37 -52.44 -38.74
N ALA A 74 -4.49 -51.58 -38.21
CA ALA A 74 -3.99 -50.41 -38.93
C ALA A 74 -3.23 -50.81 -40.21
N ASP A 75 -2.36 -51.83 -40.13
CA ASP A 75 -1.63 -52.37 -41.28
C ASP A 75 -2.54 -52.95 -42.38
N ARG A 76 -3.80 -53.26 -42.04
CA ARG A 76 -4.82 -53.80 -42.94
C ARG A 76 -5.76 -52.73 -43.50
N GLY A 77 -5.51 -51.46 -43.17
CA GLY A 77 -6.33 -50.33 -43.62
C GLY A 77 -7.62 -50.15 -42.83
N THR A 78 -7.79 -50.85 -41.71
CA THR A 78 -8.97 -50.74 -40.84
C THR A 78 -8.54 -50.42 -39.41
N PRO A 79 -7.92 -49.25 -39.14
CA PRO A 79 -7.45 -48.92 -37.80
C PRO A 79 -8.60 -48.94 -36.79
N LEU A 80 -8.29 -49.42 -35.58
CA LEU A 80 -9.24 -49.39 -34.47
C LEU A 80 -9.54 -47.93 -34.11
N THR A 81 -10.82 -47.55 -34.03
CA THR A 81 -11.15 -46.18 -33.63
C THR A 81 -10.74 -45.95 -32.18
N PRO A 82 -10.44 -44.70 -31.76
CA PRO A 82 -10.10 -44.41 -30.37
C PRO A 82 -11.22 -44.84 -29.40
N GLU A 83 -12.48 -44.67 -29.80
CA GLU A 83 -13.65 -45.10 -29.01
C GLU A 83 -13.75 -46.63 -28.87
N GLU A 84 -13.45 -47.38 -29.94
CA GLU A 84 -13.41 -48.84 -29.91
C GLU A 84 -12.29 -49.33 -28.99
N ARG A 85 -11.13 -48.68 -29.05
CA ARG A 85 -9.99 -48.97 -28.19
C ARG A 85 -10.35 -48.73 -26.72
N GLU A 86 -10.89 -47.57 -26.39
CA GLU A 86 -11.33 -47.23 -25.03
C GLU A 86 -12.39 -48.23 -24.53
N ASN A 87 -13.34 -48.60 -25.38
CA ASN A 87 -14.35 -49.59 -25.04
C ASN A 87 -13.76 -50.97 -24.75
N LEU A 88 -12.79 -51.43 -25.55
CA LEU A 88 -12.08 -52.70 -25.31
C LEU A 88 -11.26 -52.65 -24.02
N GLU A 89 -10.56 -51.54 -23.74
CA GLU A 89 -9.80 -51.35 -22.51
C GLU A 89 -10.72 -51.34 -21.27
N ARG A 90 -11.89 -50.70 -21.37
CA ARG A 90 -12.93 -50.70 -20.32
C ARG A 90 -13.48 -52.10 -20.07
N LEU A 91 -13.83 -52.84 -21.12
CA LEU A 91 -14.33 -54.22 -21.01
C LEU A 91 -13.27 -55.16 -20.44
N ARG A 92 -12.00 -54.98 -20.84
CA ARG A 92 -10.86 -55.72 -20.29
C ARG A 92 -10.71 -55.47 -18.79
N THR A 93 -10.77 -54.21 -18.37
CA THR A 93 -10.66 -53.82 -16.96
C THR A 93 -11.80 -54.43 -16.13
N ALA A 94 -13.04 -54.38 -16.65
CA ALA A 94 -14.19 -55.03 -16.01
C ALA A 94 -14.00 -56.55 -15.88
N ALA A 95 -13.52 -57.21 -16.95
CA ALA A 95 -13.24 -58.64 -16.93
C ALA A 95 -12.13 -59.02 -15.94
N LEU A 96 -11.08 -58.21 -15.82
CA LEU A 96 -10.02 -58.45 -14.82
C LEU A 96 -10.51 -58.22 -13.39
N ALA A 97 -11.31 -57.18 -13.16
CA ALA A 97 -11.87 -56.86 -11.85
C ALA A 97 -12.89 -57.90 -11.37
N GLY A 98 -13.74 -58.40 -12.28
CA GLY A 98 -14.75 -59.42 -12.00
C GLY A 98 -14.20 -60.85 -11.95
N SER A 99 -12.92 -61.05 -12.29
CA SER A 99 -12.34 -62.39 -12.36
C SER A 99 -12.12 -63.02 -10.99
N THR A 100 -12.56 -64.27 -10.85
CA THR A 100 -12.35 -65.14 -9.68
C THR A 100 -10.94 -65.71 -9.62
N ARG A 101 -10.21 -65.70 -10.75
CA ARG A 101 -8.85 -66.25 -10.84
C ARG A 101 -7.82 -65.28 -10.25
N GLN A 102 -7.04 -65.74 -9.28
CA GLN A 102 -6.00 -64.96 -8.59
C GLN A 102 -5.00 -64.29 -9.54
N GLY A 103 -4.58 -64.97 -10.62
CA GLY A 103 -3.64 -64.41 -11.60
C GLY A 103 -4.15 -63.14 -12.30
N ASN A 104 -5.45 -63.09 -12.63
CA ASN A 104 -6.07 -61.92 -13.26
C ASN A 104 -6.23 -60.78 -12.25
N GLN A 105 -6.54 -61.08 -10.98
CA GLN A 105 -6.62 -60.08 -9.92
C GLN A 105 -5.27 -59.43 -9.64
N ILE A 106 -4.17 -60.20 -9.63
CA ILE A 106 -2.83 -59.64 -9.49
C ILE A 106 -2.51 -58.72 -10.67
N LEU A 107 -2.89 -59.11 -11.90
CA LEU A 107 -2.69 -58.28 -13.07
C LEU A 107 -3.51 -56.97 -12.99
N TYR A 108 -4.78 -57.05 -12.59
CA TYR A 108 -5.64 -55.90 -12.35
C TYR A 108 -4.98 -54.89 -11.40
N TRP A 109 -4.56 -55.35 -10.21
CA TRP A 109 -3.99 -54.46 -9.21
C TRP A 109 -2.65 -53.86 -9.63
N LYS A 110 -1.83 -54.59 -10.42
CA LYS A 110 -0.59 -54.04 -10.99
C LYS A 110 -0.86 -52.92 -11.98
N GLU A 111 -1.83 -53.11 -12.87
CA GLU A 111 -2.21 -52.09 -13.86
C GLU A 111 -2.85 -50.88 -13.21
N GLU A 112 -3.70 -51.11 -12.19
CA GLU A 112 -4.30 -50.05 -11.41
C GLU A 112 -3.26 -49.24 -10.64
N ALA A 113 -2.28 -49.90 -10.02
CA ALA A 113 -1.18 -49.25 -9.34
C ALA A 113 -0.31 -48.42 -10.32
N ALA A 114 -0.01 -48.96 -11.51
CA ALA A 114 0.73 -48.23 -12.53
C ALA A 114 -0.06 -47.00 -13.03
N ARG A 115 -1.37 -47.13 -13.23
CA ARG A 115 -2.26 -46.02 -13.61
C ARG A 115 -2.28 -44.93 -12.54
N LEU A 116 -2.46 -45.31 -11.28
CA LEU A 116 -2.48 -44.37 -10.16
C LEU A 116 -1.11 -43.72 -9.93
N ALA A 117 -0.01 -44.43 -10.18
CA ALA A 117 1.33 -43.85 -10.13
C ALA A 117 1.51 -42.79 -11.23
N ALA A 118 1.11 -43.10 -12.47
CA ALA A 118 1.17 -42.16 -13.59
C ALA A 118 0.29 -40.93 -13.36
N THR A 119 -0.94 -41.09 -12.83
CA THR A 119 -1.81 -39.94 -12.52
C THR A 119 -1.24 -39.10 -11.38
N LYS A 120 -0.67 -39.73 -10.34
CA LYS A 120 0.05 -39.02 -9.28
C LYS A 120 1.22 -38.22 -9.85
N GLU A 121 2.07 -38.82 -10.67
CA GLU A 121 3.22 -38.15 -11.30
C GLU A 121 2.76 -36.96 -12.16
N ALA A 122 1.72 -37.14 -12.97
CA ALA A 122 1.14 -36.07 -13.77
C ALA A 122 0.57 -34.92 -12.92
N LEU A 123 -0.12 -35.23 -11.81
CA LEU A 123 -0.63 -34.22 -10.89
C LEU A 123 0.51 -33.51 -10.15
N THR A 124 1.56 -34.22 -9.74
CA THR A 124 2.74 -33.59 -9.11
C THR A 124 3.48 -32.70 -10.09
N ALA A 125 3.63 -33.09 -11.36
CA ALA A 125 4.22 -32.26 -12.39
C ALA A 125 3.40 -30.98 -12.60
N ARG A 126 2.07 -31.09 -12.74
CA ARG A 126 1.17 -29.94 -12.84
C ARG A 126 1.26 -29.01 -11.63
N TRP A 127 1.31 -29.56 -10.42
CA TRP A 127 1.46 -28.78 -9.19
C TRP A 127 2.78 -28.02 -9.16
N HIS A 128 3.88 -28.65 -9.56
CA HIS A 128 5.19 -27.99 -9.65
C HIS A 128 5.19 -26.86 -10.71
N GLU A 129 4.62 -27.10 -11.89
CA GLU A 129 4.49 -26.06 -12.92
C GLU A 129 3.66 -24.87 -12.43
N GLU A 130 2.51 -25.11 -11.79
CA GLU A 130 1.68 -24.04 -11.22
C GLU A 130 2.39 -23.30 -10.10
N HIS A 131 3.15 -24.02 -9.25
CA HIS A 131 3.93 -23.41 -8.19
C HIS A 131 5.04 -22.50 -8.75
N GLU A 132 5.79 -22.98 -9.75
CA GLU A 132 6.83 -22.19 -10.43
C GLU A 132 6.25 -20.96 -11.12
N ARG A 133 5.12 -21.10 -11.83
CA ARG A 133 4.38 -19.94 -12.39
C ARG A 133 4.01 -18.94 -11.30
N GLY A 134 3.47 -19.40 -10.17
CA GLY A 134 3.12 -18.53 -9.04
C GLY A 134 4.31 -17.89 -8.33
N VAL A 135 5.51 -18.47 -8.42
CA VAL A 135 6.76 -17.82 -7.94
C VAL A 135 7.18 -16.71 -8.91
N LEU A 136 7.19 -16.99 -10.21
CA LEU A 136 7.56 -16.01 -11.24
C LEU A 136 6.60 -14.81 -11.26
N ASP A 137 5.29 -15.04 -11.10
CA ASP A 137 4.31 -13.95 -11.07
C ASP A 137 4.46 -13.07 -9.83
N ARG A 138 4.80 -13.65 -8.67
CA ARG A 138 5.14 -12.87 -7.46
C ARG A 138 6.43 -12.07 -7.62
N GLN A 139 7.43 -12.62 -8.30
CA GLN A 139 8.68 -11.89 -8.60
C GLN A 139 8.41 -10.70 -9.52
N ARG A 140 7.66 -10.91 -10.62
CA ARG A 140 7.24 -9.82 -11.52
C ARG A 140 6.44 -8.74 -10.78
N ALA A 141 5.51 -9.14 -9.91
CA ALA A 141 4.77 -8.19 -9.10
C ALA A 141 5.69 -7.37 -8.18
N ALA A 142 6.67 -8.02 -7.53
CA ALA A 142 7.65 -7.33 -6.70
C ALA A 142 8.52 -6.35 -7.51
N GLU A 143 8.95 -6.73 -8.71
CA GLU A 143 9.69 -5.86 -9.63
C GLU A 143 8.85 -4.64 -10.05
N THR A 144 7.57 -4.84 -10.39
CA THR A 144 6.68 -3.72 -10.73
C THR A 144 6.43 -2.79 -9.55
N LEU A 145 6.28 -3.32 -8.33
CA LEU A 145 6.16 -2.50 -7.12
C LEU A 145 7.43 -1.71 -6.86
N GLY A 146 8.62 -2.32 -7.00
CA GLY A 146 9.90 -1.64 -6.88
C GLY A 146 10.07 -0.51 -7.91
N ALA A 147 9.60 -0.71 -9.14
CA ALA A 147 9.59 0.35 -10.16
C ALA A 147 8.69 1.54 -9.76
N PHE A 148 7.47 1.27 -9.28
CA PHE A 148 6.58 2.34 -8.80
C PHE A 148 7.12 3.06 -7.56
N GLU A 149 7.82 2.35 -6.66
CA GLU A 149 8.48 2.98 -5.51
C GLU A 149 9.57 3.96 -5.94
N LEU A 150 10.36 3.61 -6.98
CA LEU A 150 11.36 4.49 -7.57
C LEU A 150 10.71 5.72 -8.23
N GLU A 151 9.64 5.54 -9.02
CA GLU A 151 8.90 6.64 -9.63
C GLU A 151 8.30 7.59 -8.57
N LEU A 152 7.76 7.05 -7.48
CA LEU A 152 7.25 7.85 -6.37
C LEU A 152 8.36 8.64 -5.66
N ALA A 153 9.55 8.06 -5.51
CA ALA A 153 10.70 8.76 -4.95
C ALA A 153 11.13 9.92 -5.85
N GLU A 154 11.22 9.69 -7.16
CA GLU A 154 11.56 10.72 -8.14
C GLU A 154 10.52 11.86 -8.17
N LEU A 155 9.22 11.52 -8.14
CA LEU A 155 8.16 12.53 -8.10
C LEU A 155 8.20 13.35 -6.81
N ARG A 156 8.55 12.75 -5.67
CA ARG A 156 8.73 13.47 -4.40
C ARG A 156 9.91 14.43 -4.46
N GLU A 157 11.05 13.99 -4.99
CA GLU A 157 12.22 14.85 -5.17
C GLU A 157 11.92 16.04 -6.11
N ARG A 158 11.23 15.78 -7.24
CA ARG A 158 10.78 16.83 -8.15
C ARG A 158 9.84 17.82 -7.47
N LEU A 159 8.90 17.32 -6.65
CA LEU A 159 7.97 18.18 -5.90
C LEU A 159 8.74 19.07 -4.92
N GLU A 160 9.64 18.51 -4.11
CA GLU A 160 10.48 19.26 -3.17
C GLU A 160 11.34 20.31 -3.89
N HIS A 161 11.92 19.95 -5.05
CA HIS A 161 12.66 20.90 -5.89
C HIS A 161 11.77 22.05 -6.39
N THR A 162 10.52 21.78 -6.79
CA THR A 162 9.59 22.84 -7.21
C THR A 162 9.15 23.73 -6.06
N GLU A 163 8.96 23.17 -4.86
CA GLU A 163 8.58 23.91 -3.66
C GLU A 163 9.71 24.84 -3.20
N THR A 164 10.95 24.35 -3.17
CA THR A 164 12.13 25.17 -2.85
C THR A 164 12.33 26.29 -3.87
N THR A 165 12.20 26.00 -5.18
CA THR A 165 12.26 27.02 -6.24
C THR A 165 11.15 28.06 -6.08
N ARG A 166 9.93 27.63 -5.75
CA ARG A 166 8.80 28.54 -5.48
C ARG A 166 9.05 29.41 -4.26
N ALA A 167 9.60 28.85 -3.18
CA ALA A 167 9.94 29.61 -1.98
C ALA A 167 10.99 30.68 -2.27
N GLN A 168 12.02 30.35 -3.07
CA GLN A 168 13.03 31.32 -3.53
C GLN A 168 12.43 32.44 -4.40
N ALA A 169 11.56 32.09 -5.35
CA ALA A 169 10.88 33.09 -6.17
C ALA A 169 10.00 34.03 -5.32
N GLN A 170 9.37 33.50 -4.27
CA GLN A 170 8.55 34.28 -3.35
C GLN A 170 9.41 35.25 -2.50
N THR A 171 10.55 34.80 -1.96
CA THR A 171 11.46 35.68 -1.22
C THR A 171 12.05 36.77 -2.13
N GLN A 172 12.39 36.45 -3.37
CA GLN A 172 12.82 37.43 -4.37
C GLN A 172 11.73 38.46 -4.66
N ARG A 173 10.49 38.01 -4.86
CA ARG A 173 9.33 38.89 -5.08
C ARG A 173 9.10 39.83 -3.90
N ASP A 174 9.16 39.33 -2.67
CA ASP A 174 8.95 40.14 -1.48
C ASP A 174 10.10 41.12 -1.25
N THR A 175 11.33 40.73 -1.56
CA THR A 175 12.50 41.63 -1.58
C THR A 175 12.30 42.77 -2.58
N LEU A 176 11.91 42.48 -3.82
CA LEU A 176 11.65 43.49 -4.85
C LEU A 176 10.51 44.42 -4.46
N ARG A 177 9.42 43.89 -3.88
CA ARG A 177 8.32 44.71 -3.34
C ARG A 177 8.78 45.64 -2.22
N GLY A 178 9.68 45.18 -1.35
CA GLY A 178 10.31 46.02 -0.33
C GLY A 178 11.08 47.19 -0.95
N ARG A 179 11.87 46.93 -1.99
CA ARG A 179 12.64 47.96 -2.72
C ARG A 179 11.73 48.97 -3.43
N VAL A 180 10.67 48.51 -4.11
CA VAL A 180 9.71 49.39 -4.77
C VAL A 180 9.05 50.33 -3.75
N ARG A 181 8.58 49.79 -2.62
CA ARG A 181 7.99 50.62 -1.54
C ARG A 181 8.97 51.65 -0.98
N GLU A 182 10.25 51.29 -0.86
CA GLU A 182 11.27 52.21 -0.37
C GLU A 182 11.56 53.32 -1.38
N GLN A 183 11.65 52.99 -2.67
CA GLN A 183 11.77 53.98 -3.73
C GLN A 183 10.56 54.91 -3.79
N ASP A 184 9.34 54.37 -3.64
CA ASP A 184 8.11 55.17 -3.57
C ASP A 184 8.15 56.17 -2.40
N ARG A 185 8.64 55.74 -1.22
CA ARG A 185 8.83 56.65 -0.07
C ARG A 185 9.86 57.74 -0.37
N GLN A 186 10.98 57.41 -1.00
CA GLN A 186 12.01 58.39 -1.38
C GLN A 186 11.49 59.40 -2.41
N LEU A 187 10.68 58.95 -3.37
CA LEU A 187 10.01 59.82 -4.34
C LEU A 187 9.00 60.74 -3.65
N HIS A 188 8.21 60.22 -2.71
CA HIS A 188 7.30 61.06 -1.92
C HIS A 188 8.03 62.09 -1.06
N ALA A 189 9.13 61.71 -0.40
CA ALA A 189 9.95 62.60 0.40
C ALA A 189 10.59 63.71 -0.45
N SER A 190 11.21 63.36 -1.58
CA SER A 190 11.77 64.36 -2.51
C SER A 190 10.70 65.28 -3.10
N THR A 191 9.52 64.75 -3.42
CA THR A 191 8.38 65.57 -3.87
C THR A 191 7.92 66.54 -2.79
N ALA A 192 7.93 66.14 -1.51
CA ALA A 192 7.59 67.02 -0.40
C ALA A 192 8.63 68.16 -0.24
N ILE A 193 9.92 67.84 -0.34
CA ILE A 193 11.00 68.84 -0.29
C ILE A 193 10.87 69.84 -1.45
N ILE A 194 10.58 69.38 -2.67
CA ILE A 194 10.37 70.27 -3.82
C ILE A 194 9.21 71.24 -3.54
N ARG A 195 8.09 70.74 -2.99
CA ARG A 195 6.95 71.60 -2.65
C ARG A 195 7.27 72.62 -1.56
N GLU A 196 8.07 72.23 -0.57
CA GLU A 196 8.55 73.12 0.49
C GLU A 196 9.42 74.24 -0.10
N GLN A 197 10.41 73.88 -0.93
CA GLN A 197 11.28 74.84 -1.63
C GLN A 197 10.51 75.76 -2.57
N ASP A 198 9.53 75.23 -3.31
CA ASP A 198 8.66 76.04 -4.16
C ASP A 198 7.84 77.04 -3.33
N GLY A 199 7.44 76.65 -2.12
CA GLY A 199 6.82 77.52 -1.12
C GLY A 199 7.75 78.64 -0.67
N GLU A 200 8.97 78.30 -0.21
CA GLU A 200 9.99 79.27 0.21
C GLU A 200 10.37 80.24 -0.92
N LEU A 201 10.51 79.73 -2.15
CA LEU A 201 10.78 80.57 -3.32
C LEU A 201 9.63 81.52 -3.63
N ALA A 202 8.38 81.08 -3.46
CA ALA A 202 7.21 81.95 -3.63
C ALA A 202 7.18 83.04 -2.55
N GLU A 203 7.50 82.70 -1.30
CA GLU A 203 7.62 83.66 -0.20
C GLU A 203 8.73 84.69 -0.46
N HIS A 204 9.94 84.26 -0.81
CA HIS A 204 11.05 85.16 -1.15
C HIS A 204 10.71 86.07 -2.33
N ARG A 205 10.03 85.56 -3.36
CA ARG A 205 9.55 86.38 -4.48
C ARG A 205 8.56 87.44 -4.00
N ALA A 206 7.63 87.09 -3.10
CA ALA A 206 6.70 88.05 -2.53
C ALA A 206 7.43 89.14 -1.71
N THR A 207 8.42 88.76 -0.89
CA THR A 207 9.25 89.71 -0.13
C THR A 207 10.03 90.65 -1.05
N ILE A 208 10.63 90.14 -2.13
CA ILE A 208 11.34 90.97 -3.11
C ILE A 208 10.38 91.97 -3.76
N GLU A 209 9.17 91.54 -4.15
CA GLU A 209 8.17 92.43 -4.72
C GLU A 209 7.69 93.50 -3.72
N GLU A 210 7.55 93.15 -2.43
CA GLU A 210 7.24 94.10 -1.37
C GLU A 210 8.37 95.14 -1.19
N LEU A 211 9.62 94.68 -1.01
CA LEU A 211 10.80 95.55 -0.90
C LEU A 211 10.97 96.44 -2.14
N ARG A 212 10.66 95.95 -3.34
CA ARG A 212 10.66 96.75 -4.58
C ARG A 212 9.63 97.87 -4.53
N ARG A 213 8.42 97.60 -4.03
CA ARG A 213 7.40 98.63 -3.83
C ARG A 213 7.86 99.67 -2.80
N GLU A 214 8.41 99.23 -1.67
CA GLU A 214 8.96 100.13 -0.64
C GLU A 214 10.08 101.02 -1.19
N MET A 215 11.04 100.45 -1.91
CA MET A 215 12.10 101.23 -2.58
C MET A 215 11.52 102.21 -3.59
N GLY A 216 10.45 101.85 -4.30
CA GLY A 216 9.74 102.75 -5.22
C GLY A 216 9.15 103.96 -4.49
N VAL A 217 8.52 103.74 -3.33
CA VAL A 217 8.01 104.82 -2.46
C VAL A 217 9.15 105.68 -1.94
N LEU A 218 10.23 105.09 -1.42
CA LEU A 218 11.37 105.83 -0.89
C LEU A 218 12.06 106.67 -1.96
N ARG A 219 12.27 106.12 -3.17
CA ARG A 219 12.82 106.90 -4.30
C ARG A 219 11.91 108.07 -4.67
N HIS A 220 10.61 107.82 -4.76
CA HIS A 220 9.65 108.89 -5.02
C HIS A 220 9.68 109.99 -3.94
N GLN A 221 9.81 109.63 -2.67
CA GLN A 221 9.98 110.59 -1.57
C GLN A 221 11.28 111.39 -1.70
N VAL A 222 12.40 110.74 -2.04
CA VAL A 222 13.68 111.42 -2.30
C VAL A 222 13.56 112.36 -3.49
N ASP A 223 12.88 111.97 -4.57
CA ASP A 223 12.65 112.83 -5.73
C ASP A 223 11.79 114.05 -5.37
N VAL A 224 10.71 113.87 -4.60
CA VAL A 224 9.87 114.97 -4.10
C VAL A 224 10.66 115.93 -3.21
N LEU A 225 11.44 115.41 -2.26
CA LEU A 225 12.31 116.23 -1.40
C LEU A 225 13.38 116.95 -2.21
N GLY A 226 13.94 116.30 -3.23
CA GLY A 226 14.86 116.93 -4.17
C GLY A 226 14.19 118.06 -4.94
N GLU A 227 12.99 117.86 -5.49
CA GLU A 227 12.23 118.92 -6.17
C GLU A 227 11.88 120.09 -5.22
N GLU A 228 11.59 119.81 -3.96
CA GLU A 228 11.39 120.84 -2.92
C GLU A 228 12.69 121.61 -2.61
N GLU A 229 13.84 120.92 -2.58
CA GLU A 229 15.18 121.52 -2.42
C GLU A 229 15.57 122.41 -3.61
N TRP A 230 15.16 122.07 -4.84
CA TRP A 230 15.41 122.88 -6.04
C TRP A 230 14.41 124.03 -6.24
N ARG A 231 13.23 124.00 -5.60
CA ARG A 231 12.23 125.08 -5.68
C ARG A 231 12.47 126.23 -4.69
N THR A 232 13.54 126.20 -3.89
CA THR A 232 13.84 127.26 -2.92
C THR A 232 15.32 127.68 -2.87
N PRO A 233 15.77 128.61 -3.73
CA PRO A 233 16.88 129.47 -3.36
C PRO A 233 16.29 130.63 -2.57
N PHE A 234 16.26 130.53 -1.24
CA PHE A 234 16.06 131.58 -0.21
C PHE A 234 15.18 131.07 0.94
N ALA A 235 15.73 130.20 1.80
CA ALA A 235 15.42 130.14 3.24
C ALA A 235 16.24 129.02 3.92
N ARG A 236 17.56 129.15 3.92
CA ARG A 236 18.41 128.44 4.89
C ARG A 236 18.43 129.24 6.18
N GLU A 237 17.48 128.96 7.08
CA GLU A 237 17.72 129.16 8.51
C GLU A 237 16.70 128.39 9.37
N ARG A 238 17.25 127.56 10.26
CA ARG A 238 16.59 126.88 11.39
C ARG A 238 15.65 125.72 11.08
N VAL A 239 16.18 124.49 11.12
CA VAL A 239 15.64 123.42 12.00
C VAL A 239 16.80 122.52 12.43
N ALA A 240 17.39 122.83 13.58
CA ALA A 240 18.08 121.89 14.43
C ALA A 240 17.14 121.57 15.60
N GLN A 241 17.22 120.34 16.13
CA GLN A 241 16.46 119.78 17.27
C GLN A 241 15.06 119.25 16.92
N VAL A 242 14.93 117.93 16.73
CA VAL A 242 14.13 117.01 17.57
C VAL A 242 14.59 115.58 17.23
N ALA A 243 15.60 115.11 17.96
CA ALA A 243 15.98 113.71 18.03
C ALA A 243 15.77 113.28 19.48
N THR A 244 14.63 112.66 19.79
CA THR A 244 14.45 111.79 20.97
C THR A 244 13.06 111.14 20.97
N GLN A 245 13.02 109.85 21.29
CA GLN A 245 11.89 109.04 21.75
C GLN A 245 10.91 108.46 20.71
N VAL A 246 11.19 107.25 20.22
CA VAL A 246 10.18 106.17 20.10
C VAL A 246 10.85 104.82 20.43
N THR A 247 10.85 104.47 21.71
CA THR A 247 11.02 103.08 22.18
C THR A 247 9.85 102.82 23.12
N ALA A 248 8.75 102.26 22.60
CA ALA A 248 7.68 101.74 23.43
C ALA A 248 6.95 100.63 22.67
N GLY A 249 6.87 99.47 23.32
CA GLY A 249 6.61 98.18 22.71
C GLY A 249 5.22 97.98 22.12
N ILE A 250 5.18 97.07 21.15
CA ILE A 250 3.95 96.41 20.72
C ILE A 250 4.11 94.92 21.02
N ARG A 251 3.45 94.54 22.11
CA ARG A 251 3.19 93.17 22.54
C ARG A 251 2.11 92.62 21.62
N GLY A 252 2.48 91.97 20.51
CA GLY A 252 1.55 91.25 19.62
C GLY A 252 1.04 89.98 20.33
N SER A 253 -0.24 89.95 20.70
CA SER A 253 -1.31 89.31 19.93
C SER A 253 -1.27 87.78 20.01
N SER A 254 -1.89 87.28 21.07
CA SER A 254 -2.42 85.92 21.15
C SER A 254 -3.64 85.80 20.22
N VAL A 255 -3.55 84.96 19.20
CA VAL A 255 -4.71 84.51 18.40
C VAL A 255 -4.88 83.00 18.56
N PRO A 256 -6.13 82.50 18.66
CA PRO A 256 -6.46 81.23 19.29
C PRO A 256 -6.77 80.12 18.28
N GLY A 257 -6.70 78.88 18.76
CA GLY A 257 -7.66 77.83 18.40
C GLY A 257 -7.41 77.08 17.09
N SER A 258 -7.07 75.80 17.22
CA SER A 258 -7.55 74.78 16.29
C SER A 258 -7.81 73.48 17.05
N ARG A 259 -9.10 73.15 17.13
CA ARG A 259 -9.71 71.92 17.61
C ARG A 259 -9.14 70.68 16.91
N PRO A 260 -9.03 69.53 17.59
CA PRO A 260 -9.13 68.24 16.92
C PRO A 260 -10.62 67.88 16.74
N LEU A 261 -11.07 67.86 15.49
CA LEU A 261 -12.38 67.33 15.09
C LEU A 261 -12.30 65.81 14.99
N LEU A 262 -13.05 65.16 15.88
CA LEU A 262 -13.67 63.85 15.67
C LEU A 262 -14.64 63.92 14.47
N GLY A 263 -14.74 62.80 13.73
CA GLY A 263 -15.95 62.48 12.95
C GLY A 263 -15.66 61.88 11.58
N GLY A 264 -15.95 60.59 11.42
CA GLY A 264 -15.86 59.90 10.14
C GLY A 264 -16.24 58.42 10.23
N GLU A 265 -17.38 58.13 10.86
CA GLU A 265 -18.06 56.84 10.72
C GLU A 265 -18.48 56.64 9.26
N GLY A 266 -18.15 55.49 8.70
CA GLY A 266 -18.63 55.02 7.41
C GLY A 266 -18.76 53.50 7.47
N GLY A 267 -19.95 53.03 7.78
CA GLY A 267 -20.27 51.61 7.95
C GLY A 267 -20.13 50.80 6.67
N VAL A 268 -19.68 49.56 6.83
CA VAL A 268 -19.99 48.46 5.91
C VAL A 268 -20.44 47.27 6.74
N THR A 269 -21.74 47.02 6.66
CA THR A 269 -22.42 45.83 7.13
C THR A 269 -22.03 44.64 6.27
N THR A 270 -21.24 43.72 6.83
CA THR A 270 -21.13 42.36 6.29
C THR A 270 -21.70 41.38 7.31
N LEU A 271 -22.91 40.93 7.02
CA LEU A 271 -23.57 39.75 7.61
C LEU A 271 -22.60 38.56 7.59
N ARG A 272 -22.16 38.12 8.77
CA ARG A 272 -21.43 36.86 8.93
C ARG A 272 -22.25 35.93 9.81
N TYR A 273 -22.78 34.89 9.16
CA TYR A 273 -23.43 33.74 9.80
C TYR A 273 -22.55 33.18 10.92
N GLY A 274 -23.09 33.17 12.14
CA GLY A 274 -22.46 32.56 13.30
C GLY A 274 -22.65 31.05 13.27
N TYR A 275 -21.55 30.32 13.05
CA TYR A 275 -21.38 28.99 13.62
C TYR A 275 -20.77 29.17 15.02
N GLY A 276 -21.48 28.69 16.04
CA GLY A 276 -21.00 28.70 17.42
C GLY A 276 -19.75 27.82 17.56
N VAL A 277 -18.58 28.44 17.58
CA VAL A 277 -17.33 27.81 17.99
C VAL A 277 -17.22 27.96 19.50
N SER A 278 -17.25 26.82 20.18
CA SER A 278 -17.01 26.70 21.62
C SER A 278 -15.64 27.29 21.99
N THR A 279 -15.63 28.47 22.59
CA THR A 279 -14.45 29.06 23.22
C THR A 279 -14.31 28.50 24.63
N ARG A 280 -13.94 27.22 24.74
CA ARG A 280 -13.11 26.81 25.88
C ARG A 280 -11.67 27.20 25.51
N PRO A 281 -10.94 27.97 26.33
CA PRO A 281 -9.54 28.20 26.06
C PRO A 281 -8.85 26.84 26.03
N ALA A 282 -8.27 26.51 24.89
CA ALA A 282 -7.32 25.42 24.81
C ALA A 282 -6.24 25.75 25.84
N ALA A 283 -6.24 25.02 26.95
CA ALA A 283 -5.14 25.06 27.89
C ALA A 283 -3.87 24.88 27.04
N GLU A 284 -2.95 25.84 27.16
CA GLU A 284 -1.65 25.82 26.50
C GLU A 284 -0.98 24.50 26.89
N VAL A 285 -1.14 23.48 26.05
CA VAL A 285 -0.42 22.23 26.18
C VAL A 285 1.02 22.61 25.91
N SER A 286 1.82 22.63 26.97
CA SER A 286 3.23 22.96 26.91
C SER A 286 3.87 22.18 25.74
N PRO A 287 4.58 22.85 24.82
CA PRO A 287 5.30 22.20 23.73
C PRO A 287 6.19 21.05 24.20
N ASP A 288 6.68 21.14 25.45
CA ASP A 288 7.51 20.12 26.08
C ASP A 288 6.74 18.83 26.38
N LEU A 289 5.47 18.90 26.80
CA LEU A 289 4.63 17.73 27.02
C LEU A 289 4.28 17.01 25.71
N PHE A 290 4.09 17.76 24.63
CA PHE A 290 3.88 17.17 23.30
C PHE A 290 5.17 16.50 22.78
N ALA A 291 6.32 17.14 22.97
CA ALA A 291 7.61 16.55 22.61
C ALA A 291 7.92 15.29 23.44
N GLU A 292 7.58 15.26 24.73
CA GLU A 292 7.80 14.12 25.61
C GLU A 292 6.88 12.93 25.26
N THR A 293 5.62 13.20 24.95
CA THR A 293 4.68 12.15 24.49
C THR A 293 5.06 11.58 23.12
N CYS A 294 5.57 12.40 22.19
CA CYS A 294 6.13 11.91 20.92
C CYS A 294 7.36 11.03 21.13
N ARG A 295 8.31 11.42 21.99
CA ARG A 295 9.50 10.60 22.30
C ARG A 295 9.13 9.26 22.94
N TRP A 296 8.17 9.27 23.87
CA TRP A 296 7.68 8.06 24.51
C TRP A 296 7.02 7.10 23.50
N ALA A 297 6.20 7.63 22.58
CA ALA A 297 5.59 6.83 21.51
C ALA A 297 6.62 6.26 20.52
N GLU A 298 7.68 7.02 20.18
CA GLU A 298 8.77 6.55 19.33
C GLU A 298 9.60 5.45 19.99
N ASP A 299 9.90 5.58 21.28
CA ASP A 299 10.66 4.58 22.05
C ASP A 299 9.85 3.31 22.27
N GLU A 300 8.54 3.42 22.51
CA GLU A 300 7.66 2.25 22.56
C GLU A 300 7.58 1.56 21.18
N GLY A 301 7.52 2.33 20.10
CA GLY A 301 7.57 1.84 18.73
C GLY A 301 8.91 1.17 18.37
N ARG A 302 10.05 1.70 18.84
CA ARG A 302 11.37 1.06 18.70
C ARG A 302 11.46 -0.23 19.50
N GLY A 303 10.95 -0.24 20.73
CA GLY A 303 10.91 -1.44 21.58
C GLY A 303 10.04 -2.56 20.99
N ARG A 304 8.91 -2.22 20.35
CA ARG A 304 8.07 -3.22 19.65
C ARG A 304 8.71 -3.74 18.37
N ARG A 305 9.38 -2.87 17.59
CA ARG A 305 10.10 -3.26 16.37
C ARG A 305 11.31 -4.15 16.66
N ALA A 306 12.10 -3.82 17.68
CA ALA A 306 13.24 -4.63 18.10
C ALA A 306 12.82 -6.03 18.61
N ARG A 307 11.63 -6.16 19.22
CA ARG A 307 11.08 -7.47 19.64
C ARG A 307 10.49 -8.30 18.50
N MET A 308 10.17 -7.67 17.36
CA MET A 308 9.58 -8.31 16.18
C MET A 308 10.63 -8.60 15.10
N ASP A 309 11.88 -8.15 15.27
CA ASP A 309 12.95 -8.40 14.32
C ASP A 309 13.31 -9.90 14.31
N PRO A 310 13.03 -10.64 13.22
CA PRO A 310 13.32 -12.07 13.14
C PRO A 310 14.82 -12.38 13.22
N ALA A 311 15.69 -11.38 13.08
CA ALA A 311 17.14 -11.53 13.22
C ALA A 311 17.61 -11.63 14.69
N ALA A 312 16.84 -11.13 15.65
CA ALA A 312 17.28 -11.04 17.05
C ALA A 312 17.19 -12.37 17.81
N ASP A 313 16.16 -13.19 17.55
CA ASP A 313 16.08 -14.56 18.08
C ASP A 313 15.18 -15.47 17.21
N PRO A 314 15.77 -16.28 16.31
CA PRO A 314 15.01 -17.16 15.42
C PRO A 314 14.23 -18.26 16.16
N ARG A 315 14.57 -18.57 17.42
CA ARG A 315 13.85 -19.58 18.21
C ARG A 315 12.53 -19.03 18.74
N LEU A 316 12.50 -17.78 19.20
CA LEU A 316 11.27 -17.09 19.62
C LEU A 316 10.31 -16.92 18.44
N TYR A 317 10.82 -16.53 17.27
CA TYR A 317 10.01 -16.41 16.07
C TYR A 317 9.38 -17.74 15.65
N ARG A 318 10.15 -18.85 15.64
CA ARG A 318 9.61 -20.19 15.37
C ARG A 318 8.52 -20.61 16.37
N ARG A 319 8.68 -20.30 17.65
CA ARG A 319 7.67 -20.61 18.69
C ARG A 319 6.39 -19.79 18.52
N LEU A 320 6.51 -18.49 18.23
CA LEU A 320 5.35 -17.62 17.98
C LEU A 320 4.62 -17.99 16.69
N LEU A 321 5.36 -18.35 15.64
CA LEU A 321 4.78 -18.85 14.39
C LEU A 321 4.03 -20.17 14.62
N ALA A 322 4.63 -21.11 15.36
CA ALA A 322 3.99 -22.36 15.74
C ALA A 322 2.70 -22.13 16.54
N LEU A 323 2.71 -21.20 17.51
CA LEU A 323 1.52 -20.82 18.28
C LEU A 323 0.42 -20.20 17.41
N ARG A 324 0.78 -19.34 16.45
CA ARG A 324 -0.18 -18.75 15.50
C ARG A 324 -0.80 -19.80 14.57
N ILE A 325 0.00 -20.73 14.06
CA ILE A 325 -0.48 -21.84 13.24
C ILE A 325 -1.45 -22.71 14.05
N LEU A 326 -1.11 -23.01 15.31
CA LEU A 326 -1.95 -23.82 16.20
C LEU A 326 -3.28 -23.12 16.51
N ALA A 327 -3.26 -21.81 16.74
CA ALA A 327 -4.47 -21.00 16.93
C ALA A 327 -5.35 -20.95 15.67
N LEU A 328 -4.76 -20.82 14.48
CA LEU A 328 -5.49 -20.87 13.20
C LEU A 328 -6.12 -22.25 12.97
N CYS A 329 -5.39 -23.34 13.22
CA CYS A 329 -5.94 -24.69 13.12
C CYS A 329 -7.12 -24.90 14.06
N LEU A 330 -7.04 -24.42 15.31
CA LEU A 330 -8.15 -24.46 16.27
C LEU A 330 -9.36 -23.61 15.81
N GLY A 331 -9.11 -22.45 15.20
CA GLY A 331 -10.17 -21.61 14.63
C GLY A 331 -10.89 -22.28 13.46
N VAL A 332 -10.14 -22.95 12.57
CA VAL A 332 -10.73 -23.65 11.42
C VAL A 332 -11.52 -24.88 11.87
N THR A 333 -11.01 -25.67 12.82
CA THR A 333 -11.74 -26.85 13.32
C THR A 333 -13.02 -26.46 14.05
N THR A 334 -13.00 -25.40 14.85
CA THR A 334 -14.21 -24.88 15.51
C THR A 334 -15.24 -24.36 14.50
N ALA A 335 -14.81 -23.64 13.46
CA ALA A 335 -15.71 -23.19 12.39
C ALA A 335 -16.33 -24.37 11.63
N VAL A 336 -15.54 -25.39 11.28
CA VAL A 336 -16.03 -26.61 10.61
C VAL A 336 -17.05 -27.34 11.48
N LEU A 337 -16.77 -27.50 12.77
CA LEU A 337 -17.68 -28.14 13.73
C LEU A 337 -19.00 -27.37 13.85
N LEU A 338 -18.96 -26.04 13.95
CA LEU A 338 -20.17 -25.20 13.97
C LEU A 338 -20.98 -25.33 12.67
N THR A 339 -20.30 -25.39 11.53
CA THR A 339 -20.97 -25.53 10.22
C THR A 339 -21.62 -26.90 10.06
N LEU A 340 -20.96 -27.96 10.55
CA LEU A 340 -21.51 -29.33 10.60
C LEU A 340 -22.71 -29.41 11.55
N ALA A 341 -22.62 -28.80 12.74
CA ALA A 341 -23.70 -28.75 13.71
C ALA A 341 -24.94 -28.01 13.16
N ALA A 342 -24.74 -26.94 12.39
CA ALA A 342 -25.83 -26.20 11.76
C ALA A 342 -26.52 -26.96 10.61
N ARG A 343 -25.82 -27.89 9.93
CA ARG A 343 -26.37 -28.64 8.78
C ARG A 343 -27.06 -29.95 9.14
N LEU A 344 -26.90 -30.46 10.37
CA LEU A 344 -27.46 -31.75 10.79
C LEU A 344 -28.41 -31.60 12.00
N PRO A 345 -29.58 -30.94 11.85
CA PRO A 345 -30.48 -30.65 12.97
C PRO A 345 -31.29 -31.86 13.52
N GLY A 346 -30.89 -33.10 13.22
CA GLY A 346 -31.75 -34.28 13.42
C GLY A 346 -31.36 -35.28 14.52
N GLU A 347 -30.11 -35.74 14.60
CA GLU A 347 -29.81 -36.99 15.34
C GLU A 347 -28.52 -37.02 16.18
N VAL A 348 -27.78 -35.90 16.30
CA VAL A 348 -26.39 -35.95 16.85
C VAL A 348 -26.23 -35.32 18.24
N TRP A 349 -27.32 -34.89 18.88
CA TRP A 349 -27.24 -34.17 20.16
C TRP A 349 -26.59 -34.94 21.34
N PRO A 350 -26.68 -36.28 21.49
CA PRO A 350 -26.02 -36.94 22.61
C PRO A 350 -24.49 -37.08 22.42
N VAL A 351 -23.95 -37.02 21.20
CA VAL A 351 -22.50 -37.17 20.94
C VAL A 351 -21.75 -35.84 21.05
N ALA A 352 -22.41 -34.71 20.75
CA ALA A 352 -21.83 -33.38 20.87
C ALA A 352 -21.51 -32.97 22.32
N SER A 353 -22.25 -33.50 23.30
CA SER A 353 -22.05 -33.21 24.73
C SER A 353 -20.76 -33.83 25.30
N CYS A 354 -20.29 -34.96 24.75
CA CYS A 354 -19.03 -35.57 25.19
C CYS A 354 -17.79 -34.90 24.57
N CYS A 355 -17.90 -34.31 23.38
CA CYS A 355 -16.77 -33.65 22.72
C CYS A 355 -16.47 -32.26 23.28
N SER A 356 -17.47 -31.52 23.76
CA SER A 356 -17.27 -30.19 24.35
C SER A 356 -16.47 -30.23 25.65
N LEU A 357 -16.66 -31.28 26.47
CA LEU A 357 -15.86 -31.51 27.68
C LEU A 357 -14.39 -31.83 27.37
N GLY A 358 -14.13 -32.61 26.31
CA GLY A 358 -12.75 -32.92 25.88
C GLY A 358 -11.98 -31.70 25.38
N VAL A 359 -12.63 -30.83 24.60
CA VAL A 359 -12.00 -29.59 24.09
C VAL A 359 -11.72 -28.61 25.24
N CYS A 360 -12.65 -28.46 26.20
CA CYS A 360 -12.45 -27.61 27.38
C CYS A 360 -11.22 -28.04 28.21
N VAL A 361 -11.03 -29.34 28.44
CA VAL A 361 -9.88 -29.86 29.21
C VAL A 361 -8.56 -29.57 28.49
N VAL A 362 -8.49 -29.73 27.16
CA VAL A 362 -7.28 -29.44 26.38
C VAL A 362 -6.94 -27.95 26.41
N THR A 363 -7.93 -27.06 26.30
CA THR A 363 -7.69 -25.61 26.44
C THR A 363 -7.19 -25.22 27.84
N VAL A 364 -7.71 -25.82 28.91
CA VAL A 364 -7.27 -25.52 30.29
C VAL A 364 -5.84 -26.03 30.54
N VAL A 365 -5.48 -27.19 30.00
CA VAL A 365 -4.12 -27.75 30.11
C VAL A 365 -3.13 -26.89 29.32
N VAL A 366 -3.45 -26.52 28.08
CA VAL A 366 -2.58 -25.65 27.26
C VAL A 366 -2.42 -24.28 27.91
N TRP A 367 -3.49 -23.68 28.45
CA TRP A 367 -3.41 -22.39 29.11
C TRP A 367 -2.63 -22.44 30.44
N SER A 368 -2.73 -23.54 31.18
CA SER A 368 -1.91 -23.77 32.39
C SER A 368 -0.44 -23.97 32.07
N SER A 369 -0.11 -24.71 31.00
CA SER A 369 1.28 -24.90 30.56
C SER A 369 1.93 -23.60 30.04
N VAL A 370 1.15 -22.70 29.43
CA VAL A 370 1.63 -21.37 29.02
C VAL A 370 1.90 -20.46 30.22
N ARG A 371 1.19 -20.63 31.33
CA ARG A 371 1.35 -19.83 32.55
C ARG A 371 2.48 -20.29 33.47
N ILE A 372 3.01 -21.50 33.27
CA ILE A 372 4.11 -22.09 34.07
C ILE A 372 5.50 -21.85 33.45
N LEU A 373 5.58 -21.19 32.29
CA LEU A 373 6.88 -20.76 31.75
C LEU A 373 7.47 -19.64 32.64
N PRO A 374 8.66 -19.84 33.23
CA PRO A 374 9.25 -18.87 34.14
C PRO A 374 9.56 -17.56 33.39
N HIS A 375 9.19 -16.45 34.00
CA HIS A 375 9.46 -15.10 33.50
C HIS A 375 10.98 -14.92 33.32
N PRO A 376 11.50 -14.69 32.10
CA PRO A 376 12.92 -14.44 31.89
C PRO A 376 13.20 -12.99 32.28
N GLY A 377 13.43 -12.76 33.58
CA GLY A 377 13.68 -11.40 34.07
C GLY A 377 14.03 -11.25 35.55
N ALA A 378 14.09 -12.33 36.34
CA ALA A 378 14.34 -12.23 37.79
C ALA A 378 15.79 -12.46 38.23
N GLU A 379 16.70 -12.92 37.36
CA GLU A 379 18.09 -13.23 37.76
C GLU A 379 19.14 -12.55 36.86
N ALA A 380 19.29 -11.25 37.02
CA ALA A 380 20.47 -10.51 36.55
C ALA A 380 20.72 -9.26 37.42
N LYS A 381 20.85 -9.44 38.74
CA LYS A 381 21.31 -8.39 39.66
C LYS A 381 22.34 -8.92 40.67
N TRP A 382 23.32 -9.71 40.26
CA TRP A 382 24.52 -9.91 41.09
C TRP A 382 25.76 -9.98 40.20
N SER A 383 26.83 -9.32 40.65
CA SER A 383 28.20 -9.37 40.11
C SER A 383 28.56 -8.42 38.94
N TRP A 384 28.67 -7.12 39.25
CA TRP A 384 29.82 -6.34 38.77
C TRP A 384 30.69 -5.99 39.99
N ARG A 385 31.66 -6.85 40.28
CA ARG A 385 32.73 -6.59 41.24
C ARG A 385 34.00 -6.31 40.43
N ASN A 386 34.53 -5.10 40.61
CA ASN A 386 35.79 -4.56 40.08
C ASN A 386 36.91 -5.60 39.87
N PRO A 387 37.59 -5.60 38.71
CA PRO A 387 38.99 -6.01 38.64
C PRO A 387 39.89 -4.79 38.93
N GLY A 388 40.83 -5.03 39.85
CA GLY A 388 41.67 -4.04 40.49
C GLY A 388 42.60 -3.28 39.57
N ARG A 389 42.75 -2.02 39.94
CA ARG A 389 43.85 -1.12 39.62
C ARG A 389 45.00 -1.48 40.56
N SER A 390 46.09 -2.05 40.04
CA SER A 390 47.40 -1.99 40.70
C SER A 390 48.48 -2.08 39.63
N GLY A 391 48.88 -0.92 39.14
CA GLY A 391 50.25 -0.74 38.68
C GLY A 391 51.15 -0.57 39.90
N ASN A 392 52.33 -1.16 39.84
CA ASN A 392 53.50 -0.59 40.50
C ASN A 392 54.73 -0.86 39.63
N PRO A 393 55.51 0.17 39.26
CA PRO A 393 56.90 0.03 38.83
C PRO A 393 57.82 0.15 40.05
N GLY A 394 58.94 -0.58 40.04
CA GLY A 394 59.96 -0.54 41.09
C GLY A 394 60.64 -1.87 41.26
#